data_AF-R6A284-F1
#
_entry.id   AF-R6A284-F1
#
_cell.length_a   1.000
_cell.length_b   1.000
_cell.length_c   1.000
_cell.angle_alpha   90.00
_cell.angle_beta   90.00
_cell.angle_gamma   90.00
#
_symmetry.space_group_name_H-M   'P 1'
#
loop_
_entity.id
_entity.type
_entity.pdbx_description
1 polymer ?
#
loop_
_entity_poly.entity_id
_entity_poly.type
_entity_poly.pdbx_seq_one_letter_code
_entity_poly.pdbx_strand_id
1 'polypeptide(L)'
;MKLNIKTLAACLLASSALVSCNNEFEDGASGVSYPEQIELGKWAPSYTVDGSNKYTLNLTVNEQGDTICDVTVYNPVTEQANVLGGGKVSYNKQTGMITANYDDSFYGGKARVQMAIKNDMKSAVAYIYTVTTNNNGQETLKRQDYVNMVESDTISMLGMWALANGQNLTLYMSGKADVSQNGEVIATGTFAKNALGTAVTTTDNKVYQLSTNEKGQTYATVDGQTYYAAHEKTAYVDDWEEVSTGAYYTSAFEFEVPDYVVLEYSPCRAEYRINMYNVFGQMQLPAPRTDNYLSFNWNKKTNKVSLTSSTKFSTGFELIQDGQNYGVVNGIPSGSTCKYEDGKFTFGITYAIDGVGPLLNGEDTFTPAEQ
;
A
#
# COMPACT_ATOMS: atom_id res chain seq x y z
N MET A 1 -31.87 -19.61 25.88
CA MET A 1 -30.69 -19.62 24.97
C MET A 1 -31.08 -18.98 23.65
N LYS A 2 -30.66 -17.74 23.38
CA LYS A 2 -30.82 -17.09 22.07
C LYS A 2 -29.42 -16.87 21.51
N LEU A 3 -28.90 -17.87 20.80
CA LEU A 3 -27.57 -17.84 20.20
C LEU A 3 -27.60 -17.13 18.82
N ASN A 4 -26.79 -16.09 18.69
CA ASN A 4 -25.82 -15.86 17.60
C ASN A 4 -26.24 -15.97 16.12
N ILE A 5 -27.35 -15.36 15.71
CA ILE A 5 -27.63 -15.11 14.28
C ILE A 5 -26.64 -14.07 13.68
N LYS A 6 -26.15 -13.12 14.49
CA LYS A 6 -25.21 -12.09 14.01
C LYS A 6 -23.79 -12.61 13.72
N THR A 7 -23.37 -13.68 14.39
CA THR A 7 -22.06 -14.32 14.14
C THR A 7 -22.07 -15.16 12.87
N LEU A 8 -23.23 -15.70 12.48
CA LEU A 8 -23.38 -16.54 11.28
C LEU A 8 -23.26 -15.71 9.99
N ALA A 9 -23.77 -14.48 9.97
CA ALA A 9 -23.67 -13.58 8.82
C ALA A 9 -22.23 -13.09 8.56
N ALA A 10 -21.42 -12.92 9.63
CA ALA A 10 -20.01 -12.55 9.50
C ALA A 10 -19.16 -13.72 8.95
N CYS A 11 -19.50 -14.97 9.29
CA CYS A 11 -18.86 -16.15 8.70
C CYS A 11 -19.25 -16.38 7.22
N LEU A 12 -20.46 -15.97 6.81
CA LEU A 12 -20.97 -16.12 5.44
C LEU A 12 -20.38 -15.11 4.44
N LEU A 13 -19.97 -13.93 4.90
CA LEU A 13 -19.28 -12.95 4.04
C LEU A 13 -17.79 -13.27 3.87
N ALA A 14 -17.18 -13.97 4.83
CA ALA A 14 -15.84 -14.54 4.67
C ALA A 14 -15.81 -15.76 3.73
N SER A 15 -16.92 -16.51 3.62
CA SER A 15 -16.99 -17.69 2.75
C SER A 15 -17.34 -17.36 1.30
N SER A 16 -18.06 -16.26 1.02
CA SER A 16 -18.46 -15.91 -0.36
C SER A 16 -17.34 -15.33 -1.23
N ALA A 17 -16.19 -14.97 -0.65
CA ALA A 17 -14.96 -14.69 -1.39
C ALA A 17 -14.12 -15.94 -1.71
N LEU A 18 -14.49 -17.11 -1.18
CA LEU A 18 -13.76 -18.39 -1.33
C LEU A 18 -14.48 -19.39 -2.26
N VAL A 19 -15.64 -19.04 -2.80
CA VAL A 19 -16.41 -19.91 -3.72
C VAL A 19 -16.49 -19.28 -5.11
N SER A 20 -15.33 -19.08 -5.74
CA SER A 20 -15.26 -19.10 -7.21
C SER A 20 -14.16 -20.07 -7.63
N CYS A 21 -14.37 -21.35 -7.28
CA CYS A 21 -13.80 -22.56 -7.89
C CYS A 21 -13.98 -23.73 -6.90
N ASN A 22 -15.22 -24.09 -6.58
CA ASN A 22 -15.49 -25.45 -6.09
C ASN A 22 -16.94 -25.82 -6.41
N ASN A 23 -17.10 -26.53 -7.52
CA ASN A 23 -18.38 -27.07 -7.98
C ASN A 23 -18.62 -28.50 -7.49
N GLU A 24 -17.98 -28.94 -6.40
CA GLU A 24 -18.18 -30.28 -5.87
C GLU A 24 -18.39 -30.24 -4.36
N PHE A 25 -19.65 -30.11 -3.97
CA PHE A 25 -20.15 -30.53 -2.66
C PHE A 25 -20.73 -31.95 -2.80
N GLU A 26 -19.87 -32.92 -3.15
CA GLU A 26 -20.21 -34.34 -3.03
C GLU A 26 -19.02 -35.11 -2.47
N ASP A 27 -19.34 -36.11 -1.64
CA ASP A 27 -18.44 -36.96 -0.88
C ASP A 27 -17.19 -37.41 -1.66
N GLY A 28 -16.00 -37.05 -1.14
CA GLY A 28 -14.76 -37.80 -1.39
C GLY A 28 -13.70 -37.22 -2.33
N ALA A 29 -13.71 -35.93 -2.69
CA ALA A 29 -12.69 -35.33 -3.57
C ALA A 29 -11.77 -34.32 -2.85
N SER A 30 -10.49 -34.72 -2.68
CA SER A 30 -9.29 -33.91 -2.36
C SER A 30 -9.48 -32.65 -1.49
N GLY A 31 -9.57 -32.83 -0.17
CA GLY A 31 -9.35 -31.74 0.77
C GLY A 31 -7.92 -31.22 0.62
N VAL A 32 -7.77 -29.95 0.22
CA VAL A 32 -6.46 -29.29 0.15
C VAL A 32 -5.85 -29.30 1.55
N SER A 33 -4.69 -29.94 1.69
CA SER A 33 -3.94 -29.97 2.95
C SER A 33 -2.80 -28.96 2.87
N TYR A 34 -2.82 -27.99 3.77
CA TYR A 34 -1.72 -27.04 3.91
C TYR A 34 -0.63 -27.59 4.83
N PRO A 35 0.62 -27.10 4.72
CA PRO A 35 1.73 -27.48 5.60
C PRO A 35 1.38 -27.28 7.08
N GLU A 36 1.96 -28.12 7.94
CA GLU A 36 1.77 -28.04 9.39
C GLU A 36 2.44 -26.80 10.01
N GLN A 37 3.47 -26.27 9.35
CA GLN A 37 4.23 -25.10 9.78
C GLN A 37 4.37 -24.12 8.62
N ILE A 38 4.63 -22.85 8.95
CA ILE A 38 4.92 -21.84 7.94
C ILE A 38 6.25 -22.15 7.26
N GLU A 39 6.24 -22.19 5.93
CA GLU A 39 7.47 -22.26 5.15
C GLU A 39 8.02 -20.85 4.95
N LEU A 40 9.31 -20.66 5.25
CA LEU A 40 10.02 -19.43 4.89
C LEU A 40 10.06 -19.31 3.36
N GLY A 41 9.98 -18.10 2.85
CA GLY A 41 9.85 -17.93 1.41
C GLY A 41 9.85 -16.47 1.00
N LYS A 42 10.11 -16.25 -0.28
CA LYS A 42 10.11 -14.93 -0.90
C LYS A 42 9.05 -14.96 -1.98
N TRP A 43 8.31 -13.88 -2.09
CA TRP A 43 7.11 -13.80 -2.92
C TRP A 43 7.17 -12.53 -3.74
N ALA A 44 6.93 -12.67 -5.04
CA ALA A 44 6.86 -11.57 -5.98
C ALA A 44 5.52 -11.61 -6.74
N PRO A 45 5.03 -10.47 -7.25
CA PRO A 45 3.81 -10.41 -8.04
C PRO A 45 3.86 -11.37 -9.23
N SER A 46 2.81 -12.15 -9.43
CA SER A 46 2.66 -13.01 -10.61
C SER A 46 2.55 -12.20 -11.92
N TYR A 47 2.08 -10.96 -11.79
CA TYR A 47 1.95 -9.98 -12.84
C TYR A 47 1.96 -8.58 -12.21
N THR A 48 2.51 -7.60 -12.91
CA THR A 48 2.41 -6.19 -12.50
C THR A 48 2.06 -5.36 -13.73
N VAL A 49 1.04 -4.50 -13.59
CA VAL A 49 0.66 -3.58 -14.66
C VAL A 49 1.76 -2.52 -14.80
N ASP A 50 2.11 -2.16 -16.03
CA ASP A 50 3.11 -1.13 -16.27
C ASP A 50 2.70 0.22 -15.66
N GLY A 51 3.45 0.63 -14.63
CA GLY A 51 3.24 1.87 -13.89
C GLY A 51 2.55 1.69 -12.54
N SER A 52 2.08 0.49 -12.17
CA SER A 52 1.54 0.22 -10.83
C SER A 52 2.64 -0.10 -9.82
N ASN A 53 2.32 0.03 -8.54
CA ASN A 53 3.22 -0.41 -7.47
C ASN A 53 3.67 -1.86 -7.69
N LYS A 54 4.95 -2.10 -7.45
CA LYS A 54 5.56 -3.43 -7.39
C LYS A 54 5.70 -3.82 -5.93
N TYR A 55 5.54 -5.11 -5.64
CA TYR A 55 5.61 -5.61 -4.29
C TYR A 55 6.66 -6.70 -4.18
N THR A 56 7.24 -6.87 -3.00
CA THR A 56 7.87 -8.13 -2.61
C THR A 56 7.48 -8.43 -1.17
N LEU A 57 7.22 -9.70 -0.87
CA LEU A 57 6.93 -10.15 0.48
C LEU A 57 7.94 -11.23 0.86
N ASN A 58 8.65 -11.04 1.97
CA ASN A 58 9.67 -11.96 2.44
C ASN A 58 9.29 -12.49 3.82
N LEU A 59 9.12 -13.81 3.92
CA LEU A 59 8.99 -14.52 5.19
C LEU A 59 10.34 -15.07 5.56
N THR A 60 10.95 -14.47 6.57
CA THR A 60 12.33 -14.72 7.01
C THR A 60 12.36 -14.89 8.52
N VAL A 61 13.54 -15.04 9.11
CA VAL A 61 13.71 -14.99 10.56
C VAL A 61 14.50 -13.75 10.97
N ASN A 62 14.18 -13.18 12.13
CA ASN A 62 14.98 -12.11 12.73
C ASN A 62 16.28 -12.67 13.35
N GLU A 63 17.07 -11.81 14.00
CA GLU A 63 18.29 -12.22 14.71
C GLU A 63 18.01 -13.23 15.84
N GLN A 64 16.86 -13.08 16.52
CA GLN A 64 16.42 -13.95 17.63
C GLN A 64 15.86 -15.30 17.15
N GLY A 65 15.61 -15.45 15.85
CA GLY A 65 15.06 -16.66 15.24
C GLY A 65 13.53 -16.67 15.11
N ASP A 66 12.84 -15.57 15.42
CA ASP A 66 11.39 -15.45 15.21
C ASP A 66 11.08 -15.23 13.74
N THR A 67 10.00 -15.85 13.24
CA THR A 67 9.52 -15.62 11.89
C THR A 67 8.93 -14.22 11.76
N ILE A 68 9.45 -13.45 10.81
CA ILE A 68 9.00 -12.10 10.48
C ILE A 68 8.55 -12.03 9.01
N CYS A 69 7.77 -11.00 8.71
CA CYS A 69 7.37 -10.66 7.34
C CYS A 69 7.81 -9.24 7.02
N ASP A 70 8.54 -9.10 5.91
CA ASP A 70 8.86 -7.80 5.33
C ASP A 70 8.09 -7.62 4.03
N VAL A 71 7.43 -6.48 3.85
CA VAL A 71 6.81 -6.09 2.59
C VAL A 71 7.47 -4.83 2.07
N THR A 72 8.09 -4.95 0.89
CA THR A 72 8.58 -3.79 0.14
C THR A 72 7.53 -3.42 -0.90
N VAL A 73 7.10 -2.16 -0.88
CA VAL A 73 6.25 -1.54 -1.88
C VAL A 73 7.10 -0.57 -2.66
N TYR A 74 7.25 -0.82 -3.95
CA TYR A 74 7.97 0.06 -4.85
C TYR A 74 6.99 0.79 -5.75
N ASN A 75 7.14 2.11 -5.84
CA ASN A 75 6.37 2.89 -6.77
C ASN A 75 7.21 3.24 -8.02
N PRO A 76 6.93 2.65 -9.21
CA PRO A 76 7.67 2.92 -10.45
C PRO A 76 7.56 4.36 -10.93
N VAL A 77 6.60 5.09 -10.41
CA VAL A 77 6.31 6.46 -10.77
C VAL A 77 7.26 7.44 -10.08
N THR A 78 7.49 7.25 -8.79
CA THR A 78 8.32 8.15 -7.97
C THR A 78 9.72 7.62 -7.71
N GLU A 79 9.98 6.38 -8.12
CA GLU A 79 11.23 5.66 -7.89
C GLU A 79 11.55 5.42 -6.40
N GLN A 80 10.53 5.49 -5.53
CA GLN A 80 10.66 5.26 -4.10
C GLN A 80 10.23 3.86 -3.68
N ALA A 81 10.88 3.34 -2.63
CA ALA A 81 10.56 2.07 -2.00
C ALA A 81 10.17 2.29 -0.54
N ASN A 82 9.00 1.79 -0.17
CA ASN A 82 8.46 1.80 1.17
C ASN A 82 8.46 0.42 1.77
N VAL A 83 8.73 0.32 3.07
CA VAL A 83 8.88 -0.96 3.75
C VAL A 83 7.91 -1.05 4.93
N LEU A 84 7.15 -2.14 4.99
CA LEU A 84 6.61 -2.69 6.23
C LEU A 84 7.63 -3.71 6.72
N GLY A 85 8.43 -3.35 7.72
CA GLY A 85 9.51 -4.19 8.23
C GLY A 85 9.12 -4.92 9.51
N GLY A 86 9.57 -6.17 9.66
CA GLY A 86 9.52 -6.91 10.92
C GLY A 86 8.12 -7.30 11.40
N GLY A 87 7.18 -7.55 10.50
CA GLY A 87 5.81 -7.91 10.85
C GLY A 87 5.75 -9.22 11.64
N LYS A 88 5.05 -9.23 12.79
CA LYS A 88 4.88 -10.41 13.65
C LYS A 88 3.97 -11.43 12.96
N VAL A 89 4.51 -12.61 12.66
CA VAL A 89 3.82 -13.61 11.84
C VAL A 89 3.06 -14.64 12.68
N SER A 90 1.85 -14.97 12.24
CA SER A 90 1.11 -16.15 12.65
C SER A 90 0.59 -16.91 11.44
N TYR A 91 0.34 -18.22 11.60
CA TYR A 91 -0.08 -19.11 10.53
C TYR A 91 -1.28 -19.97 10.94
N ASN A 92 -2.31 -20.01 10.10
CA ASN A 92 -3.46 -20.88 10.24
C ASN A 92 -3.40 -22.01 9.21
N LYS A 93 -3.00 -23.20 9.66
CA LYS A 93 -2.90 -24.41 8.82
C LYS A 93 -4.23 -24.92 8.28
N GLN A 94 -5.37 -24.59 8.90
CA GLN A 94 -6.68 -25.02 8.38
C GLN A 94 -7.06 -24.27 7.11
N THR A 95 -6.53 -23.06 6.93
CA THR A 95 -6.87 -22.17 5.82
C THR A 95 -5.67 -21.78 4.96
N GLY A 96 -4.47 -22.28 5.26
CA GLY A 96 -3.23 -21.88 4.57
C GLY A 96 -2.94 -20.38 4.66
N MET A 97 -3.41 -19.71 5.73
CA MET A 97 -3.36 -18.25 5.84
C MET A 97 -2.25 -17.80 6.78
N ILE A 98 -1.40 -16.93 6.25
CA ILE A 98 -0.33 -16.26 6.99
C ILE A 98 -0.80 -14.85 7.32
N THR A 99 -0.66 -14.43 8.58
CA THR A 99 -0.99 -13.06 9.01
C THR A 99 0.25 -12.42 9.61
N ALA A 100 0.65 -11.27 9.08
CA ALA A 100 1.71 -10.44 9.64
C ALA A 100 1.11 -9.14 10.18
N ASN A 101 1.37 -8.84 11.46
CA ASN A 101 0.92 -7.61 12.11
C ASN A 101 2.09 -6.65 12.33
N TYR A 102 1.87 -5.38 12.02
CA TYR A 102 2.84 -4.30 12.18
C TYR A 102 2.27 -3.29 13.17
N ASP A 103 3.03 -2.97 14.21
CA ASP A 103 2.62 -2.01 15.24
C ASP A 103 2.58 -0.57 14.69
N ASP A 104 3.28 -0.32 13.58
CA ASP A 104 3.30 0.94 12.85
C ASP A 104 3.65 0.73 11.37
N SER A 105 3.34 1.70 10.51
CA SER A 105 3.53 1.61 9.06
C SER A 105 3.65 2.98 8.42
N PHE A 106 4.18 3.03 7.18
CA PHE A 106 4.21 4.25 6.36
C PHE A 106 2.81 4.73 5.91
N TYR A 107 1.73 4.02 6.27
CA TYR A 107 0.35 4.51 6.13
C TYR A 107 -0.13 5.34 7.32
N GLY A 108 0.63 5.39 8.41
CA GLY A 108 0.27 6.11 9.63
C GLY A 108 -0.49 5.21 10.59
N GLY A 109 0.23 4.53 11.46
CA GLY A 109 -0.32 3.60 12.44
C GLY A 109 -0.25 2.13 12.00
N LYS A 110 -1.00 1.28 12.69
CA LYS A 110 -0.92 -0.19 12.57
C LYS A 110 -1.27 -0.67 11.16
N ALA A 111 -0.57 -1.69 10.70
CA ALA A 111 -0.88 -2.39 9.45
C ALA A 111 -0.99 -3.90 9.67
N ARG A 112 -1.70 -4.56 8.75
CA ARG A 112 -1.80 -6.01 8.68
C ARG A 112 -1.64 -6.47 7.24
N VAL A 113 -0.85 -7.52 7.05
CA VAL A 113 -0.74 -8.24 5.79
C VAL A 113 -1.30 -9.64 6.00
N GLN A 114 -2.23 -10.06 5.14
CA GLN A 114 -2.77 -11.41 5.12
C GLN A 114 -2.44 -12.07 3.80
N MET A 115 -1.73 -13.19 3.83
CA MET A 115 -1.38 -13.96 2.64
C MET A 115 -2.07 -15.31 2.69
N ALA A 116 -2.93 -15.57 1.70
CA ALA A 116 -3.62 -16.84 1.54
C ALA A 116 -2.93 -17.66 0.44
N ILE A 117 -2.36 -18.80 0.80
CA ILE A 117 -1.75 -19.73 -0.15
C ILE A 117 -2.87 -20.39 -0.97
N LYS A 118 -2.73 -20.40 -2.30
CA LYS A 118 -3.70 -21.04 -3.19
C LYS A 118 -3.53 -22.56 -3.18
N ASN A 119 -4.56 -23.27 -3.65
CA ASN A 119 -4.58 -24.73 -3.70
C ASN A 119 -3.43 -25.36 -4.51
N ASP A 120 -2.78 -24.59 -5.40
CA ASP A 120 -1.61 -25.04 -6.16
C ASP A 120 -0.31 -25.08 -5.33
N MET A 121 -0.36 -24.57 -4.09
CA MET A 121 0.74 -24.47 -3.13
C MET A 121 1.96 -23.66 -3.62
N LYS A 122 1.85 -22.97 -4.76
CA LYS A 122 2.94 -22.23 -5.41
C LYS A 122 2.62 -20.75 -5.63
N SER A 123 1.36 -20.40 -5.50
CA SER A 123 0.89 -19.03 -5.60
C SER A 123 0.09 -18.64 -4.37
N ALA A 124 -0.03 -17.33 -4.14
CA ALA A 124 -0.75 -16.77 -3.01
C ALA A 124 -1.49 -15.50 -3.41
N VAL A 125 -2.41 -15.05 -2.57
CA VAL A 125 -2.97 -13.70 -2.62
C VAL A 125 -2.61 -12.99 -1.33
N ALA A 126 -1.86 -11.89 -1.43
CA ALA A 126 -1.56 -11.03 -0.31
C ALA A 126 -2.54 -9.84 -0.29
N TYR A 127 -3.11 -9.56 0.87
CA TYR A 127 -3.93 -8.39 1.14
C TYR A 127 -3.21 -7.50 2.16
N ILE A 128 -3.12 -6.21 1.86
CA ILE A 128 -2.47 -5.21 2.72
C ILE A 128 -3.57 -4.33 3.31
N TYR A 129 -3.56 -4.14 4.62
CA TYR A 129 -4.56 -3.36 5.35
C TYR A 129 -3.90 -2.35 6.28
N THR A 130 -4.52 -1.18 6.43
CA THR A 130 -4.39 -0.38 7.65
C THR A 130 -5.38 -0.88 8.68
N VAL A 131 -4.97 -0.89 9.94
CA VAL A 131 -5.77 -1.36 11.07
C VAL A 131 -6.24 -0.14 11.86
N THR A 132 -7.55 0.02 11.93
CA THR A 132 -8.20 1.10 12.67
C THR A 132 -9.09 0.52 13.77
N THR A 133 -9.56 1.37 14.68
CA THR A 133 -10.52 0.99 15.72
C THR A 133 -11.80 1.79 15.50
N ASN A 134 -12.94 1.11 15.43
CA ASN A 134 -14.23 1.78 15.35
C ASN A 134 -14.65 2.38 16.70
N ASN A 135 -15.74 3.15 16.71
CA ASN A 135 -16.25 3.81 17.92
C ASN A 135 -16.62 2.85 19.06
N ASN A 136 -16.77 1.55 18.77
CA ASN A 136 -17.08 0.50 19.76
C ASN A 136 -15.82 -0.22 20.27
N GLY A 137 -14.62 0.26 19.94
CA GLY A 137 -13.36 -0.36 20.33
C GLY A 137 -12.99 -1.62 19.53
N GLN A 138 -13.74 -1.94 18.45
CA GLN A 138 -13.46 -3.11 17.62
C GLN A 138 -12.51 -2.76 16.48
N GLU A 139 -11.62 -3.69 16.19
CA GLU A 139 -10.71 -3.58 15.06
C GLU A 139 -11.47 -3.56 13.72
N THR A 140 -11.10 -2.64 12.83
CA THR A 140 -11.62 -2.53 11.47
C THR A 140 -10.44 -2.46 10.50
N LEU A 141 -10.49 -3.32 9.48
CA LEU A 141 -9.46 -3.38 8.43
C LEU A 141 -9.90 -2.55 7.22
N LYS A 142 -9.09 -1.58 6.83
CA LYS A 142 -9.25 -0.85 5.56
C LYS A 142 -8.20 -1.35 4.58
N ARG A 143 -8.64 -1.96 3.47
CA ARG A 143 -7.74 -2.52 2.46
C ARG A 143 -6.98 -1.40 1.74
N GLN A 144 -5.66 -1.52 1.73
CA GLN A 144 -4.72 -0.65 1.01
C GLN A 144 -4.20 -1.30 -0.27
N ASP A 145 -4.12 -2.61 -0.36
CA ASP A 145 -3.90 -3.25 -1.64
C ASP A 145 -4.24 -4.75 -1.59
N TYR A 146 -4.23 -5.39 -2.76
CA TYR A 146 -4.12 -6.83 -2.89
C TYR A 146 -3.24 -7.20 -4.08
N VAL A 147 -2.50 -8.30 -3.96
CA VAL A 147 -1.52 -8.70 -4.96
C VAL A 147 -1.55 -10.21 -5.10
N ASN A 148 -1.64 -10.70 -6.35
CA ASN A 148 -1.39 -12.10 -6.65
C ASN A 148 0.12 -12.34 -6.67
N MET A 149 0.58 -13.28 -5.85
CA MET A 149 2.00 -13.58 -5.64
C MET A 149 2.35 -14.97 -6.15
N VAL A 150 3.60 -15.15 -6.55
CA VAL A 150 4.27 -16.43 -6.81
C VAL A 150 5.60 -16.46 -6.08
N GLU A 151 6.13 -17.66 -5.85
CA GLU A 151 7.46 -17.83 -5.26
C GLU A 151 8.54 -17.07 -6.05
N SER A 152 9.50 -16.52 -5.31
CA SER A 152 10.66 -15.82 -5.81
C SER A 152 11.93 -16.33 -5.13
N ASP A 153 13.02 -16.19 -5.84
CA ASP A 153 14.39 -16.48 -5.41
C ASP A 153 15.12 -15.24 -4.86
N THR A 154 14.57 -14.04 -5.05
CA THR A 154 15.20 -12.77 -4.68
C THR A 154 14.50 -12.06 -3.52
N ILE A 155 15.29 -11.58 -2.55
CA ILE A 155 14.84 -10.58 -1.57
C ILE A 155 15.09 -9.20 -2.18
N SER A 156 14.09 -8.31 -2.13
CA SER A 156 14.30 -6.91 -2.44
C SER A 156 15.22 -6.27 -1.40
N MET A 157 16.33 -5.70 -1.87
CA MET A 157 17.26 -4.93 -1.01
C MET A 157 16.89 -3.45 -0.93
N LEU A 158 15.84 -3.01 -1.63
CA LEU A 158 15.38 -1.63 -1.61
C LEU A 158 14.74 -1.28 -0.27
N GLY A 159 14.85 -0.02 0.14
CA GLY A 159 14.38 0.46 1.44
C GLY A 159 15.52 0.64 2.44
N MET A 160 15.15 0.84 3.71
CA MET A 160 16.09 1.14 4.79
C MET A 160 16.46 -0.13 5.56
N TRP A 161 17.74 -0.34 5.79
CA TRP A 161 18.28 -1.47 6.55
C TRP A 161 19.04 -0.94 7.77
N ALA A 162 18.58 -1.26 8.98
CA ALA A 162 19.31 -0.95 10.20
C ALA A 162 20.37 -2.02 10.46
N LEU A 163 21.60 -1.57 10.64
CA LEU A 163 22.73 -2.41 10.98
C LEU A 163 22.93 -2.43 12.49
N ALA A 164 23.30 -3.58 13.04
CA ALA A 164 23.57 -3.71 14.48
C ALA A 164 24.71 -2.80 15.00
N ASN A 165 25.48 -2.15 14.13
CA ASN A 165 26.49 -1.15 14.49
C ASN A 165 25.92 0.28 14.68
N GLY A 166 24.61 0.46 14.55
CA GLY A 166 23.92 1.75 14.70
C GLY A 166 23.88 2.63 13.45
N GLN A 167 24.36 2.12 12.30
CA GLN A 167 24.21 2.78 11.01
C GLN A 167 22.97 2.24 10.28
N ASN A 168 22.40 3.05 9.39
CA ASN A 168 21.33 2.65 8.49
C ASN A 168 21.80 2.78 7.04
N LEU A 169 21.40 1.82 6.20
CA LEU A 169 21.60 1.84 4.75
C LEU A 169 20.25 1.99 4.06
N THR A 170 20.06 3.06 3.28
CA THR A 170 18.86 3.23 2.47
C THR A 170 19.19 3.04 0.99
N LEU A 171 18.54 2.08 0.34
CA LEU A 171 18.77 1.74 -1.07
C LEU A 171 17.56 2.17 -1.92
N TYR A 172 17.81 3.02 -2.92
CA TYR A 172 16.79 3.61 -3.79
C TYR A 172 16.75 2.92 -5.16
N MET A 173 15.60 2.88 -5.85
CA MET A 173 15.57 2.20 -7.15
C MET A 173 16.46 2.86 -8.22
N SER A 174 16.76 4.16 -8.07
CA SER A 174 17.70 4.87 -8.93
C SER A 174 19.12 4.30 -8.92
N GLY A 175 19.42 3.35 -8.03
CA GLY A 175 20.75 2.81 -7.79
C GLY A 175 21.55 3.63 -6.79
N LYS A 176 21.00 4.75 -6.30
CA LYS A 176 21.56 5.54 -5.20
C LYS A 176 21.46 4.77 -3.89
N ALA A 177 22.42 4.96 -3.00
CA ALA A 177 22.34 4.56 -1.61
C ALA A 177 22.75 5.71 -0.68
N ASP A 178 22.11 5.79 0.48
CA ASP A 178 22.49 6.70 1.55
C ASP A 178 22.86 5.89 2.80
N VAL A 179 23.93 6.31 3.48
CA VAL A 179 24.33 5.80 4.78
C VAL A 179 24.01 6.87 5.80
N SER A 180 23.23 6.53 6.82
CA SER A 180 22.90 7.46 7.91
C SER A 180 23.27 6.91 9.28
N GLN A 181 23.48 7.82 10.22
CA GLN A 181 23.72 7.51 11.63
C GLN A 181 23.06 8.60 12.46
N ASN A 182 22.31 8.21 13.50
CA ASN A 182 21.54 9.15 14.34
C ASN A 182 20.59 10.08 13.55
N GLY A 183 20.04 9.58 12.43
CA GLY A 183 19.11 10.33 11.59
C GLY A 183 19.75 11.27 10.56
N GLU A 184 21.08 11.41 10.57
CA GLU A 184 21.81 12.25 9.60
C GLU A 184 22.47 11.39 8.53
N VAL A 185 22.37 11.81 7.26
CA VAL A 185 23.10 11.17 6.16
C VAL A 185 24.58 11.53 6.25
N ILE A 186 25.41 10.53 6.53
CA ILE A 186 26.87 10.68 6.71
C ILE A 186 27.66 10.34 5.44
N ALA A 187 27.09 9.53 4.54
CA ALA A 187 27.69 9.22 3.25
C ALA A 187 26.61 8.90 2.22
N THR A 188 26.93 9.12 0.94
CA THR A 188 26.09 8.74 -0.20
C THR A 188 26.90 7.87 -1.15
N GLY A 189 26.20 7.08 -1.97
CA GLY A 189 26.83 6.11 -2.85
C GLY A 189 25.90 5.52 -3.87
N THR A 190 26.34 4.40 -4.44
CA THR A 190 25.54 3.58 -5.35
C THR A 190 25.57 2.13 -4.92
N PHE A 191 24.63 1.31 -5.39
CA PHE A 191 24.65 -0.12 -5.14
C PHE A 191 24.46 -0.96 -6.40
N ALA A 192 25.05 -2.14 -6.38
CA ALA A 192 24.92 -3.12 -7.45
C ALA A 192 24.93 -4.54 -6.89
N LYS A 193 24.25 -5.46 -7.59
CA LYS A 193 24.30 -6.88 -7.29
C LYS A 193 25.61 -7.49 -7.79
N ASN A 194 26.22 -8.35 -6.99
CA ASN A 194 27.42 -9.10 -7.32
C ASN A 194 27.27 -10.58 -6.88
N ALA A 195 28.35 -11.37 -7.00
CA ALA A 195 28.34 -12.79 -6.63
C ALA A 195 28.13 -13.04 -5.12
N LEU A 196 28.37 -12.04 -4.26
CA LEU A 196 28.26 -12.14 -2.81
C LEU A 196 26.94 -11.56 -2.27
N GLY A 197 26.09 -11.00 -3.14
CA GLY A 197 24.85 -10.33 -2.77
C GLY A 197 24.77 -8.92 -3.35
N THR A 198 24.57 -7.90 -2.52
CA THR A 198 24.49 -6.49 -2.95
C THR A 198 25.61 -5.68 -2.31
N ALA A 199 26.42 -5.03 -3.13
CA ALA A 199 27.46 -4.12 -2.66
C ALA A 199 26.99 -2.68 -2.77
N VAL A 200 27.02 -1.94 -1.66
CA VAL A 200 26.90 -0.49 -1.63
C VAL A 200 28.30 0.10 -1.61
N THR A 201 28.65 0.93 -2.59
CA THR A 201 29.91 1.68 -2.64
C THR A 201 29.62 3.15 -2.48
N THR A 202 30.11 3.70 -1.37
CA THR A 202 30.01 5.13 -1.03
C THR A 202 31.02 5.97 -1.82
N THR A 203 30.80 7.27 -1.85
CA THR A 203 31.66 8.24 -2.55
C THR A 203 33.07 8.36 -1.96
N ASP A 204 33.25 8.01 -0.69
CA ASP A 204 34.55 7.86 -0.01
C ASP A 204 35.18 6.47 -0.20
N ASN A 205 34.63 5.65 -1.11
CA ASN A 205 35.05 4.29 -1.45
C ASN A 205 34.89 3.26 -0.32
N LYS A 206 34.10 3.57 0.71
CA LYS A 206 33.70 2.58 1.72
C LYS A 206 32.66 1.63 1.13
N VAL A 207 32.83 0.33 1.38
CA VAL A 207 31.95 -0.72 0.84
C VAL A 207 31.16 -1.40 1.95
N TYR A 208 29.85 -1.50 1.75
CA TYR A 208 28.95 -2.30 2.56
C TYR A 208 28.46 -3.49 1.72
N GLN A 209 28.86 -4.69 2.09
CA GLN A 209 28.45 -5.91 1.40
C GLN A 209 27.28 -6.57 2.13
N LEU A 210 26.08 -6.48 1.54
CA LEU A 210 24.88 -7.16 1.99
C LEU A 210 24.84 -8.58 1.43
N SER A 211 24.59 -9.56 2.29
CA SER A 211 24.43 -10.98 1.95
C SER A 211 23.25 -11.57 2.71
N THR A 212 22.55 -12.53 2.11
CA THR A 212 21.38 -13.17 2.71
C THR A 212 21.64 -14.66 2.83
N ASN A 213 21.37 -15.25 4.00
CA ASN A 213 21.51 -16.69 4.21
C ASN A 213 20.26 -17.49 3.80
N GLU A 214 20.30 -18.80 3.97
CA GLU A 214 19.19 -19.71 3.60
C GLU A 214 17.89 -19.45 4.36
N LYS A 215 17.96 -18.88 5.57
CA LYS A 215 16.77 -18.50 6.37
C LYS A 215 16.24 -17.10 6.02
N GLY A 216 16.82 -16.45 5.01
CA GLY A 216 16.45 -15.10 4.61
C GLY A 216 16.98 -14.00 5.54
N GLN A 217 17.86 -14.32 6.50
CA GLN A 217 18.52 -13.30 7.32
C GLN A 217 19.56 -12.56 6.48
N THR A 218 19.50 -11.23 6.49
CA THR A 218 20.47 -10.38 5.81
C THR A 218 21.53 -9.88 6.78
N TYR A 219 22.77 -9.86 6.33
CA TYR A 219 23.93 -9.35 7.06
C TYR A 219 24.72 -8.38 6.20
N ALA A 220 25.20 -7.29 6.81
CA ALA A 220 26.10 -6.34 6.18
C ALA A 220 27.53 -6.55 6.68
N THR A 221 28.49 -6.71 5.77
CA THR A 221 29.91 -6.68 6.09
C THR A 221 30.48 -5.32 5.73
N VAL A 222 31.08 -4.64 6.71
CA VAL A 222 31.71 -3.33 6.57
C VAL A 222 32.99 -3.31 7.42
N ASP A 223 34.08 -2.79 6.85
CA ASP A 223 35.40 -2.75 7.51
C ASP A 223 35.86 -4.11 8.09
N GLY A 224 35.50 -5.21 7.42
CA GLY A 224 35.83 -6.58 7.83
C GLY A 224 34.99 -7.14 8.99
N GLN A 225 33.99 -6.40 9.48
CA GLN A 225 33.06 -6.84 10.51
C GLN A 225 31.68 -7.10 9.91
N THR A 226 31.01 -8.15 10.36
CA THR A 226 29.68 -8.54 9.88
C THR A 226 28.62 -8.25 10.93
N TYR A 227 27.57 -7.55 10.53
CA TYR A 227 26.45 -7.14 11.38
C TYR A 227 25.14 -7.70 10.82
N TYR A 228 24.22 -8.12 11.70
CA TYR A 228 22.85 -8.35 11.28
C TYR A 228 22.25 -7.05 10.73
N ALA A 229 21.51 -7.18 9.62
CA ALA A 229 20.85 -6.08 8.95
C ALA A 229 19.33 -6.33 8.98
N ALA A 230 18.62 -5.57 9.80
CA ALA A 230 17.17 -5.62 9.89
C ALA A 230 16.56 -4.74 8.80
N HIS A 231 15.56 -5.25 8.08
CA HIS A 231 14.81 -4.43 7.14
C HIS A 231 13.87 -3.52 7.95
N GLU A 232 14.16 -2.23 8.00
CA GLU A 232 13.39 -1.29 8.78
C GLU A 232 12.20 -0.77 8.02
N LYS A 233 11.14 -0.47 8.77
CA LYS A 233 9.99 0.25 8.24
C LYS A 233 10.43 1.60 7.68
N THR A 234 9.79 2.02 6.59
CA THR A 234 9.90 3.42 6.19
C THR A 234 9.21 4.28 7.24
N ALA A 235 9.91 5.31 7.71
CA ALA A 235 9.35 6.25 8.67
C ALA A 235 8.12 6.95 8.07
N TYR A 236 7.01 6.93 8.80
CA TYR A 236 5.87 7.80 8.51
C TYR A 236 6.24 9.21 8.93
N VAL A 237 6.32 10.11 7.95
CA VAL A 237 6.48 11.55 8.19
C VAL A 237 5.31 12.27 7.54
N ASP A 238 4.77 13.27 8.24
CA ASP A 238 3.83 14.21 7.62
C ASP A 238 4.63 15.17 6.75
N ASP A 239 4.76 14.81 5.47
CA ASP A 239 5.66 15.42 4.49
C ASP A 239 4.89 15.86 3.24
N TRP A 240 3.61 16.19 3.39
CA TRP A 240 2.82 16.73 2.30
C TRP A 240 3.30 18.12 1.93
N GLU A 241 3.80 18.25 0.72
CA GLU A 241 4.28 19.49 0.13
C GLU A 241 3.29 19.97 -0.94
N GLU A 242 2.98 21.25 -0.93
CA GLU A 242 2.24 21.88 -2.03
C GLU A 242 3.08 21.85 -3.31
N VAL A 243 2.56 21.20 -4.36
CA VAL A 243 3.23 21.10 -5.67
C VAL A 243 2.67 22.11 -6.65
N SER A 244 1.37 22.37 -6.59
CA SER A 244 0.67 23.31 -7.45
C SER A 244 -0.65 23.70 -6.83
N THR A 245 -1.13 24.89 -7.15
CA THR A 245 -2.55 25.23 -7.07
C THR A 245 -3.20 25.04 -8.44
N GLY A 246 -4.53 25.02 -8.51
CA GLY A 246 -5.24 24.92 -9.77
C GLY A 246 -6.75 24.94 -9.62
N ALA A 247 -7.43 24.83 -10.76
CA ALA A 247 -8.87 24.72 -10.85
C ALA A 247 -9.32 23.26 -10.78
N TYR A 248 -10.42 23.00 -10.07
CA TYR A 248 -11.02 21.67 -9.99
C TYR A 248 -12.46 21.71 -10.48
N TYR A 249 -12.76 20.94 -11.51
CA TYR A 249 -14.11 20.74 -12.03
C TYR A 249 -14.68 19.41 -11.51
N THR A 250 -15.92 19.43 -11.03
CA THR A 250 -16.67 18.24 -10.61
C THR A 250 -17.89 18.00 -11.50
N SER A 251 -18.05 16.77 -11.98
CA SER A 251 -19.22 16.42 -12.80
C SER A 251 -20.49 16.21 -11.98
N ALA A 252 -20.41 16.02 -10.66
CA ALA A 252 -21.59 15.81 -9.81
C ALA A 252 -22.55 16.99 -9.80
N PHE A 253 -22.02 18.19 -9.97
CA PHE A 253 -22.76 19.44 -9.85
C PHE A 253 -22.48 20.42 -10.99
N GLU A 254 -21.74 19.96 -12.02
CA GLU A 254 -21.29 20.78 -13.15
C GLU A 254 -20.65 22.11 -12.70
N PHE A 255 -19.79 22.00 -11.69
CA PHE A 255 -19.23 23.14 -10.97
C PHE A 255 -17.70 23.14 -11.06
N GLU A 256 -17.13 24.32 -11.25
CA GLU A 256 -15.68 24.53 -11.20
C GLU A 256 -15.32 25.41 -10.01
N VAL A 257 -14.34 24.94 -9.26
CA VAL A 257 -13.63 25.68 -8.24
C VAL A 257 -12.41 26.33 -8.88
N PRO A 258 -12.33 27.67 -8.97
CA PRO A 258 -11.20 28.35 -9.61
C PRO A 258 -9.99 28.53 -8.67
N ASP A 259 -8.81 28.11 -9.13
CA ASP A 259 -7.45 28.54 -8.71
C ASP A 259 -7.04 28.54 -7.23
N TYR A 260 -7.69 27.75 -6.37
CA TYR A 260 -7.25 27.56 -4.98
C TYR A 260 -7.19 26.09 -4.52
N VAL A 261 -7.44 25.14 -5.42
CA VAL A 261 -7.32 23.72 -5.06
C VAL A 261 -5.84 23.34 -5.08
N VAL A 262 -5.36 22.91 -3.93
CA VAL A 262 -3.96 22.52 -3.74
C VAL A 262 -3.78 21.06 -4.15
N LEU A 263 -2.82 20.82 -5.03
CA LEU A 263 -2.23 19.51 -5.29
C LEU A 263 -1.03 19.34 -4.35
N GLU A 264 -1.14 18.41 -3.42
CA GLU A 264 -0.07 18.08 -2.49
C GLU A 264 0.64 16.79 -2.94
N TYR A 265 1.92 16.64 -2.57
CA TYR A 265 2.70 15.43 -2.77
C TYR A 265 3.42 15.04 -1.49
N SER A 266 3.37 13.76 -1.14
CA SER A 266 4.18 13.19 -0.08
C SER A 266 5.32 12.41 -0.71
N PRO A 267 6.58 12.84 -0.53
CA PRO A 267 7.74 12.06 -0.86
C PRO A 267 7.65 10.64 -0.31
N CYS A 268 7.50 10.47 1.01
CA CYS A 268 7.56 9.15 1.65
C CYS A 268 6.42 8.22 1.22
N ARG A 269 5.26 8.73 0.82
CA ARG A 269 4.15 7.89 0.29
C ARG A 269 4.20 7.75 -1.21
N ALA A 270 5.04 8.54 -1.87
CA ALA A 270 5.09 8.65 -3.32
C ALA A 270 3.71 8.96 -3.93
N GLU A 271 2.88 9.68 -3.19
CA GLU A 271 1.46 9.86 -3.43
C GLU A 271 1.17 11.35 -3.62
N TYR A 272 0.33 11.67 -4.59
CA TYR A 272 -0.30 12.96 -4.76
C TYR A 272 -1.68 12.92 -4.12
N ARG A 273 -2.15 14.04 -3.58
CA ARG A 273 -3.52 14.16 -3.11
C ARG A 273 -4.11 15.54 -3.39
N ILE A 274 -5.43 15.56 -3.53
CA ILE A 274 -6.24 16.77 -3.58
C ILE A 274 -7.20 16.73 -2.39
N ASN A 275 -7.22 17.78 -1.57
CA ASN A 275 -8.17 17.87 -0.47
C ASN A 275 -9.56 18.26 -0.99
N MET A 276 -10.47 17.29 -1.02
CA MET A 276 -11.84 17.45 -1.48
C MET A 276 -12.69 18.30 -0.52
N TYR A 277 -12.23 18.53 0.72
CA TYR A 277 -12.79 19.57 1.59
C TYR A 277 -12.74 20.96 0.92
N ASN A 278 -11.61 21.29 0.28
CA ASN A 278 -11.45 22.57 -0.40
C ASN A 278 -12.32 22.67 -1.65
N VAL A 279 -12.74 21.54 -2.24
CA VAL A 279 -13.65 21.54 -3.38
C VAL A 279 -15.09 21.73 -2.91
N PHE A 280 -15.62 20.83 -2.08
CA PHE A 280 -17.05 20.82 -1.73
C PHE A 280 -17.41 21.77 -0.59
N GLY A 281 -16.48 22.10 0.31
CA GLY A 281 -16.71 23.09 1.37
C GLY A 281 -17.01 24.49 0.81
N GLN A 282 -16.53 24.78 -0.39
CA GLN A 282 -16.73 26.07 -1.07
C GLN A 282 -18.08 26.18 -1.76
N MET A 283 -18.73 25.04 -2.00
CA MET A 283 -20.10 24.98 -2.50
C MET A 283 -21.14 25.28 -1.41
N GLN A 284 -20.71 25.68 -0.20
CA GLN A 284 -21.56 25.89 0.98
C GLN A 284 -22.40 24.67 1.39
N LEU A 285 -21.99 23.48 0.95
CA LEU A 285 -22.52 22.23 1.44
C LEU A 285 -21.98 21.98 2.85
N PRO A 286 -22.67 21.20 3.71
CA PRO A 286 -22.08 20.72 4.95
C PRO A 286 -20.72 20.10 4.62
N ALA A 287 -19.65 20.80 4.99
CA ALA A 287 -18.35 20.44 4.47
C ALA A 287 -17.95 19.06 5.01
N PRO A 288 -17.33 18.21 4.17
CA PRO A 288 -16.86 16.90 4.63
C PRO A 288 -15.79 17.07 5.73
N ARG A 289 -15.33 15.97 6.33
CA ARG A 289 -14.22 16.04 7.30
C ARG A 289 -12.98 16.66 6.63
N THR A 290 -12.13 17.30 7.42
CA THR A 290 -10.86 17.89 6.95
C THR A 290 -9.93 16.87 6.30
N ASP A 291 -10.08 15.59 6.66
CA ASP A 291 -9.35 14.46 6.08
C ASP A 291 -10.16 13.78 4.97
N ASN A 292 -10.38 14.49 3.86
CA ASN A 292 -11.17 14.00 2.72
C ASN A 292 -10.40 14.21 1.42
N TYR A 293 -9.74 13.17 0.92
CA TYR A 293 -8.74 13.30 -0.14
C TYR A 293 -9.04 12.42 -1.35
N LEU A 294 -8.79 12.96 -2.54
CA LEU A 294 -8.57 12.21 -3.76
C LEU A 294 -7.07 11.98 -3.92
N SER A 295 -6.60 10.76 -3.67
CA SER A 295 -5.19 10.37 -3.77
C SER A 295 -4.85 9.63 -5.07
N PHE A 296 -3.65 9.80 -5.60
CA PHE A 296 -3.20 9.12 -6.82
C PHE A 296 -1.67 9.16 -6.96
N ASN A 297 -1.11 8.40 -7.89
CA ASN A 297 0.28 8.49 -8.29
C ASN A 297 0.36 9.05 -9.71
N TRP A 298 1.34 9.92 -9.99
CA TRP A 298 1.55 10.51 -11.33
C TRP A 298 3.02 10.46 -11.78
N ASN A 299 3.26 9.78 -12.90
CA ASN A 299 4.57 9.63 -13.51
C ASN A 299 4.82 10.74 -14.51
N LYS A 300 5.58 11.75 -14.09
CA LYS A 300 5.94 12.90 -14.93
C LYS A 300 6.73 12.52 -16.21
N LYS A 301 7.40 11.36 -16.25
CA LYS A 301 8.14 10.90 -17.44
C LYS A 301 7.23 10.27 -18.49
N THR A 302 6.19 9.56 -18.06
CA THR A 302 5.28 8.80 -18.95
C THR A 302 3.86 9.37 -19.00
N ASN A 303 3.57 10.38 -18.18
CA ASN A 303 2.25 10.95 -17.92
C ASN A 303 1.17 9.95 -17.47
N LYS A 304 1.57 8.76 -17.01
CA LYS A 304 0.64 7.78 -16.45
C LYS A 304 0.16 8.20 -15.06
N VAL A 305 -1.14 8.03 -14.83
CA VAL A 305 -1.80 8.29 -13.55
C VAL A 305 -2.47 7.00 -13.06
N SER A 306 -2.32 6.69 -11.78
CA SER A 306 -3.00 5.56 -11.14
C SER A 306 -3.60 5.99 -9.81
N LEU A 307 -4.85 5.63 -9.56
CA LEU A 307 -5.48 5.87 -8.25
C LEU A 307 -4.84 4.98 -7.19
N THR A 308 -4.77 5.50 -5.97
CA THR A 308 -4.49 4.65 -4.81
C THR A 308 -5.78 3.95 -4.35
N SER A 309 -5.63 2.83 -3.67
CA SER A 309 -6.71 1.88 -3.33
C SER A 309 -7.83 2.43 -2.44
N SER A 310 -7.68 3.66 -1.93
CA SER A 310 -8.43 4.17 -0.79
C SER A 310 -9.09 5.54 -1.03
N THR A 311 -9.28 5.90 -2.29
CA THR A 311 -9.60 7.26 -2.78
C THR A 311 -11.07 7.65 -2.77
N LYS A 312 -11.92 6.90 -2.05
CA LYS A 312 -13.31 7.31 -1.85
C LYS A 312 -13.36 8.57 -0.99
N PHE A 313 -14.07 9.59 -1.47
CA PHE A 313 -14.28 10.85 -0.77
C PHE A 313 -15.77 11.16 -0.59
N SER A 314 -16.10 11.92 0.44
CA SER A 314 -17.46 12.42 0.67
C SER A 314 -17.64 13.79 0.00
N THR A 315 -18.81 14.02 -0.62
CA THR A 315 -19.16 15.36 -1.12
C THR A 315 -19.77 16.26 -0.03
N GLY A 316 -20.21 15.66 1.09
CA GLY A 316 -21.01 16.36 2.11
C GLY A 316 -22.47 16.63 1.72
N PHE A 317 -22.85 16.38 0.46
CA PHE A 317 -24.23 16.54 0.00
C PHE A 317 -25.11 15.36 0.42
N GLU A 318 -26.25 15.63 1.06
CA GLU A 318 -27.27 14.63 1.36
C GLU A 318 -28.37 14.63 0.31
N LEU A 319 -28.68 13.46 -0.26
CA LEU A 319 -29.79 13.33 -1.20
C LEU A 319 -31.11 13.22 -0.43
N ILE A 320 -31.94 14.26 -0.55
CA ILE A 320 -33.31 14.26 -0.05
C ILE A 320 -34.27 14.25 -1.25
N GLN A 321 -35.06 13.21 -1.36
CA GLN A 321 -36.10 13.08 -2.39
C GLN A 321 -37.43 12.74 -1.71
N ASP A 322 -38.49 13.46 -2.07
CA ASP A 322 -39.84 13.29 -1.51
C ASP A 322 -39.90 13.34 0.03
N GLY A 323 -39.04 14.15 0.65
CA GLY A 323 -38.93 14.28 2.11
C GLY A 323 -38.18 13.14 2.80
N GLN A 324 -37.72 12.13 2.07
CA GLN A 324 -36.87 11.06 2.57
C GLN A 324 -35.40 11.38 2.31
N ASN A 325 -34.58 11.27 3.35
CA ASN A 325 -33.13 11.34 3.24
C ASN A 325 -32.57 9.95 2.89
N TYR A 326 -31.90 9.85 1.74
CA TYR A 326 -31.28 8.62 1.25
C TYR A 326 -29.83 8.47 1.73
N GLY A 327 -29.19 9.56 2.18
CA GLY A 327 -27.84 9.58 2.70
C GLY A 327 -26.89 10.49 1.93
N VAL A 328 -25.62 10.46 2.35
CA VAL A 328 -24.56 11.31 1.78
C VAL A 328 -24.05 10.73 0.47
N VAL A 329 -23.88 11.60 -0.53
CA VAL A 329 -23.28 11.27 -1.82
C VAL A 329 -21.76 11.23 -1.69
N ASN A 330 -21.15 10.12 -2.12
CA ASN A 330 -19.72 9.89 -2.13
C ASN A 330 -19.19 9.79 -3.56
N GLY A 331 -18.00 10.32 -3.80
CA GLY A 331 -17.24 10.07 -5.02
C GLY A 331 -16.41 8.79 -4.87
N ILE A 332 -16.56 7.88 -5.83
CA ILE A 332 -15.82 6.62 -5.92
C ILE A 332 -15.02 6.66 -7.22
N PRO A 333 -13.73 7.05 -7.16
CA PRO A 333 -12.89 7.13 -8.34
C PRO A 333 -12.64 5.74 -8.97
N SER A 334 -12.62 5.69 -10.30
CA SER A 334 -12.34 4.48 -11.08
C SER A 334 -11.04 4.60 -11.86
N GLY A 335 -10.15 3.62 -11.71
CA GLY A 335 -8.80 3.67 -12.29
C GLY A 335 -8.76 3.57 -13.81
N SER A 336 -9.84 3.13 -14.47
CA SER A 336 -9.87 2.91 -15.92
C SER A 336 -9.86 4.18 -16.77
N THR A 337 -10.06 5.35 -16.16
CA THR A 337 -10.23 6.65 -16.83
C THR A 337 -9.23 7.70 -16.34
N CYS A 338 -8.36 7.33 -15.39
CA CYS A 338 -7.37 8.25 -14.84
C CYS A 338 -6.24 8.51 -15.82
N LYS A 339 -6.02 9.78 -16.15
CA LYS A 339 -4.97 10.19 -17.09
C LYS A 339 -4.50 11.61 -16.84
N TYR A 340 -3.32 11.92 -17.38
CA TYR A 340 -2.80 13.28 -17.47
C TYR A 340 -2.48 13.59 -18.93
N GLU A 341 -3.23 14.51 -19.52
CA GLU A 341 -3.12 14.92 -20.93
C GLU A 341 -3.34 16.43 -21.02
N ASP A 342 -2.61 17.11 -21.91
CA ASP A 342 -2.74 18.56 -22.16
C ASP A 342 -2.70 19.43 -20.89
N GLY A 343 -1.81 19.07 -19.95
CA GLY A 343 -1.64 19.80 -18.69
C GLY A 343 -2.69 19.47 -17.61
N LYS A 344 -3.63 18.57 -17.89
CA LYS A 344 -4.83 18.37 -17.08
C LYS A 344 -4.94 16.94 -16.57
N PHE A 345 -5.29 16.79 -15.29
CA PHE A 345 -5.66 15.50 -14.71
C PHE A 345 -7.14 15.23 -14.91
N THR A 346 -7.47 14.04 -15.37
CA THR A 346 -8.84 13.54 -15.47
C THR A 346 -9.02 12.33 -14.56
N PHE A 347 -10.12 12.29 -13.82
CA PHE A 347 -10.51 11.19 -12.95
C PHE A 347 -11.96 10.80 -13.26
N GLY A 348 -12.22 9.57 -13.70
CA GLY A 348 -13.60 9.10 -13.76
C GLY A 348 -14.11 8.77 -12.37
N ILE A 349 -15.25 9.34 -12.01
CA ILE A 349 -15.86 9.23 -10.69
C ILE A 349 -17.25 8.63 -10.85
N THR A 350 -17.54 7.61 -10.05
CA THR A 350 -18.92 7.18 -9.77
C THR A 350 -19.39 7.88 -8.51
N TYR A 351 -20.41 8.72 -8.64
CA TYR A 351 -21.08 9.34 -7.50
C TYR A 351 -22.21 8.42 -7.02
N ALA A 352 -22.17 8.01 -5.76
CA ALA A 352 -23.06 7.01 -5.21
C ALA A 352 -23.40 7.26 -3.74
N ILE A 353 -24.51 6.67 -3.30
CA ILE A 353 -24.85 6.57 -1.88
C ILE A 353 -24.61 5.13 -1.43
N ASP A 354 -23.85 4.96 -0.34
CA ASP A 354 -23.54 3.65 0.21
C ASP A 354 -24.83 2.88 0.56
N GLY A 355 -24.94 1.65 0.04
CA GLY A 355 -26.10 0.80 0.28
C GLY A 355 -27.35 1.14 -0.54
N VAL A 356 -27.33 2.22 -1.34
CA VAL A 356 -28.41 2.57 -2.27
C VAL A 356 -27.99 2.30 -3.72
N GLY A 357 -26.81 2.80 -4.12
CA GLY A 357 -26.27 2.59 -5.46
C GLY A 357 -25.76 3.86 -6.14
N PRO A 358 -25.31 3.72 -7.40
CA PRO A 358 -24.78 4.83 -8.19
C PRO A 358 -25.89 5.81 -8.60
N LEU A 359 -25.58 7.10 -8.55
CA LEU A 359 -26.43 8.20 -9.00
C LEU A 359 -25.97 8.73 -10.36
N LEU A 360 -24.65 8.90 -10.51
CA LEU A 360 -24.03 9.48 -11.70
C LEU A 360 -22.65 8.85 -11.92
N ASN A 361 -22.27 8.68 -13.19
CA ASN A 361 -20.89 8.49 -13.59
C ASN A 361 -20.45 9.71 -14.39
N GLY A 362 -19.27 10.24 -14.11
CA GLY A 362 -18.72 11.36 -14.86
C GLY A 362 -17.23 11.49 -14.69
N GLU A 363 -16.68 12.55 -15.25
CA GLU A 363 -15.25 12.86 -15.19
C GLU A 363 -15.04 14.15 -14.42
N ASP A 364 -14.32 14.05 -13.32
CA ASP A 364 -13.76 15.19 -12.61
C ASP A 364 -12.40 15.53 -13.19
N THR A 365 -12.02 16.80 -13.09
CA THR A 365 -10.73 17.22 -13.63
C THR A 365 -10.03 18.26 -12.77
N PHE A 366 -8.72 18.11 -12.62
CA PHE A 366 -7.87 19.10 -11.98
C PHE A 366 -6.92 19.70 -13.03
N THR A 367 -6.95 21.02 -13.16
CA THR A 367 -6.07 21.78 -14.05
C THR A 367 -5.12 22.59 -13.19
N PRO A 368 -3.84 22.20 -13.05
CA PRO A 368 -2.82 22.99 -12.40
C PRO A 368 -2.74 24.39 -13.03
N ALA A 369 -2.57 25.42 -12.21
CA ALA A 369 -2.22 26.75 -12.71
C ALA A 369 -0.88 26.68 -13.47
N GLU A 370 -0.75 27.43 -14.56
CA GLU A 370 0.53 27.54 -15.27
C GLU A 370 1.61 28.09 -14.30
N GLN A 371 2.73 27.37 -14.18
CA GLN A 371 3.90 27.80 -13.39
C GLN A 371 4.79 28.76 -14.18
#